data_AF-A0A3C1GI54-F1
#
_entry.id   AF-A0A3C1GI54-F1
#
_cell.length_a   1.000
_cell.length_b   1.000
_cell.length_c   1.000
_cell.angle_alpha   90.00
_cell.angle_beta   90.00
_cell.angle_gamma   90.00
#
_symmetry.space_group_name_H-M   'P 1'
#
loop_
_entity.id
_entity.type
_entity.pdbx_description
1 polymer ?
#
loop_
_entity_poly.entity_id
_entity_poly.type
_entity_poly.pdbx_seq_one_letter_code
_entity_poly.pdbx_strand_id
1 'polypeptide(L)'
;MRRDEAEFLPAVLEIQESPPSPLGRAVLLVVILLFAAGIAWATLSHIDTVAVARGKLVPGGRSKVIQPLESGIIRAIRVRDGQAVRKGAVLIELDPTPTTADYQRLSSERLAAQVQVARLRGLLADQESLPPVAGADAALVGLQEQLLRDQRAEHAGRLRAAQLLIEQRQAAVGGTRAEIARLEMLVPMFTERAEAFKKLLAGEFIARLQYLEVEAQRVT
;
A
#
# COMPACT_ATOMS: atom_id res chain seq x y z
N MET A 1 76.24 -83.39 65.87
CA MET A 1 76.31 -84.86 65.73
C MET A 1 76.02 -85.22 64.28
N ARG A 2 76.71 -86.24 63.76
CA ARG A 2 76.91 -86.51 62.32
C ARG A 2 75.62 -87.03 61.66
N ARG A 3 75.46 -86.73 60.37
CA ARG A 3 74.26 -86.97 59.54
C ARG A 3 73.99 -88.43 59.18
N ASP A 4 74.82 -89.37 59.65
CA ASP A 4 74.86 -90.74 59.15
C ASP A 4 74.19 -91.78 60.08
N GLU A 5 73.45 -91.33 61.11
CA GLU A 5 72.70 -92.21 62.04
C GLU A 5 71.17 -92.01 61.98
N ALA A 6 70.68 -91.19 61.03
CA ALA A 6 69.25 -90.87 60.89
C ALA A 6 68.47 -91.83 59.97
N GLU A 7 69.11 -92.84 59.37
CA GLU A 7 68.51 -93.71 58.35
C GLU A 7 67.80 -94.95 58.92
N PHE A 8 67.77 -95.12 60.25
CA PHE A 8 67.21 -96.32 60.92
C PHE A 8 66.19 -95.99 62.04
N LEU A 9 65.33 -94.99 61.85
CA LEU A 9 64.20 -94.69 62.75
C LEU A 9 62.85 -94.76 62.02
N PRO A 10 61.78 -95.28 62.67
CA PRO A 10 60.47 -95.51 62.04
C PRO A 10 59.80 -94.20 61.60
N ALA A 11 59.19 -94.22 60.41
CA ALA A 11 58.60 -93.09 59.66
C ALA A 11 57.52 -92.24 60.38
N VAL A 12 57.26 -92.48 61.67
CA VAL A 12 56.29 -91.74 62.48
C VAL A 12 56.89 -90.55 63.24
N LEU A 13 58.21 -90.48 63.39
CA LEU A 13 58.90 -89.37 64.08
C LEU A 13 59.37 -88.24 63.15
N GLU A 14 59.49 -88.48 61.83
CA GLU A 14 59.97 -87.48 60.85
C GLU A 14 58.99 -86.29 60.67
N ILE A 15 57.72 -86.51 61.00
CA ILE A 15 56.64 -85.51 60.86
C ILE A 15 56.53 -84.60 62.10
N GLN A 16 57.10 -84.95 63.26
CA GLN A 16 57.00 -84.14 64.49
C GLN A 16 58.22 -83.25 64.79
N GLU A 17 59.40 -83.51 64.22
CA GLU A 17 60.64 -82.76 64.52
C GLU A 17 61.28 -82.03 63.33
N SER A 18 60.58 -81.90 62.21
CA SER A 18 61.02 -81.01 61.14
C SER A 18 60.69 -79.55 61.50
N PRO A 19 61.68 -78.68 61.83
CA PRO A 19 61.40 -77.24 61.93
C PRO A 19 60.79 -76.79 60.60
N PRO A 20 59.70 -76.00 60.61
CA PRO A 20 59.03 -75.60 59.38
C PRO A 20 60.06 -75.04 58.40
N SER A 21 60.10 -75.62 57.20
CA SER A 21 61.17 -75.36 56.24
C SER A 21 61.31 -73.84 56.02
N PRO A 22 62.54 -73.30 56.01
CA PRO A 22 62.76 -71.85 55.88
C PRO A 22 62.13 -71.28 54.59
N LEU A 23 62.02 -72.12 53.57
CA LEU A 23 61.34 -71.84 52.30
C LEU A 23 59.83 -71.59 52.47
N GLY A 24 59.12 -72.39 53.29
CA GLY A 24 57.68 -72.20 53.53
C GLY A 24 57.36 -70.88 54.25
N ARG A 25 58.19 -70.50 55.23
CA ARG A 25 58.08 -69.20 55.93
C ARG A 25 58.37 -68.02 55.00
N ALA A 26 59.37 -68.15 54.13
CA ALA A 26 59.69 -67.13 53.14
C ALA A 26 58.52 -66.91 52.15
N VAL A 27 57.91 -67.99 51.66
CA VAL A 27 56.72 -67.90 50.79
C VAL A 27 55.55 -67.23 51.50
N LEU A 28 55.26 -67.61 52.75
CA LEU A 28 54.18 -66.98 53.53
C LEU A 28 54.41 -65.48 53.73
N LEU A 29 55.64 -65.07 54.07
CA LEU A 29 55.99 -63.66 54.26
C LEU A 29 55.87 -62.87 52.95
N VAL A 30 56.30 -63.44 51.82
CA VAL A 30 56.13 -62.82 50.50
C VAL A 30 54.65 -62.62 50.17
N VAL A 31 53.81 -63.61 50.45
CA VAL A 31 52.36 -63.51 50.24
C VAL A 31 51.76 -62.42 51.13
N ILE A 32 52.11 -62.38 52.42
CA ILE A 32 51.65 -61.34 53.34
C ILE A 32 52.08 -59.95 52.87
N LEU A 33 53.32 -59.80 52.40
CA LEU A 33 53.86 -58.52 51.95
C LEU A 33 53.20 -58.06 50.65
N LEU A 34 52.89 -58.99 49.73
CA LEU A 34 52.12 -58.70 48.52
C LEU A 34 50.72 -58.18 48.86
N PHE A 35 50.02 -58.83 49.80
CA PHE A 35 48.70 -58.38 50.25
C PHE A 35 48.78 -57.01 50.94
N ALA A 36 49.75 -56.81 51.83
CA ALA A 36 49.96 -55.53 52.50
C ALA A 36 50.26 -54.41 51.50
N ALA A 37 51.07 -54.68 50.48
CA ALA A 37 51.37 -53.74 49.40
C ALA A 37 50.12 -53.41 48.55
N GLY A 38 49.30 -54.41 48.24
CA GLY A 38 48.03 -54.21 47.52
C GLY A 38 47.03 -53.37 48.29
N ILE A 39 46.91 -53.60 49.61
CA ILE A 39 46.04 -52.80 50.49
C ILE A 39 46.57 -51.36 50.59
N ALA A 40 47.87 -51.18 50.85
CA ALA A 40 48.48 -49.86 50.91
C ALA A 40 48.26 -49.08 49.60
N TRP A 41 48.46 -49.74 48.46
CA TRP A 41 48.19 -49.16 47.14
C TRP A 41 46.72 -48.76 46.98
N ALA A 42 45.77 -49.64 47.31
CA ALA A 42 44.34 -49.36 47.20
C ALA A 42 43.90 -48.19 48.08
N THR A 43 44.51 -48.02 49.27
CA THR A 43 44.20 -46.89 50.17
C THR A 43 44.78 -45.55 49.71
N LEU A 44 45.94 -45.56 49.05
CA LEU A 44 46.59 -44.34 48.55
C LEU A 44 46.11 -43.97 47.13
N SER A 45 45.59 -44.94 46.38
CA SER A 45 45.18 -44.73 45.00
C SER A 45 43.89 -43.89 44.93
N HIS A 46 44.01 -42.67 44.43
CA HIS A 46 42.87 -41.86 43.99
C HIS A 46 42.52 -42.22 42.54
N ILE A 47 41.30 -42.70 42.30
CA ILE A 47 40.78 -42.91 40.94
C ILE A 47 39.95 -41.69 40.56
N ASP A 48 40.52 -40.83 39.73
CA ASP A 48 39.81 -39.68 39.16
C ASP A 48 38.69 -40.16 38.24
N THR A 49 37.47 -40.14 38.76
CA THR A 49 36.28 -40.49 37.98
C THR A 49 35.81 -39.24 37.24
N VAL A 50 36.18 -39.12 35.97
CA VAL A 50 35.67 -38.06 35.10
C VAL A 50 34.23 -38.42 34.67
N ALA A 51 33.25 -37.96 35.44
CA ALA A 51 31.85 -38.05 35.06
C ALA A 51 31.53 -36.99 33.99
N VAL A 52 31.49 -37.39 32.72
CA VAL A 52 31.07 -36.51 31.62
C VAL A 52 29.55 -36.39 31.63
N ALA A 53 29.02 -35.35 32.27
CA ALA A 53 27.61 -35.00 32.19
C ALA A 53 27.30 -34.34 30.83
N ARG A 54 26.47 -34.97 30.01
CA ARG A 54 25.93 -34.33 28.78
C ARG A 54 24.82 -33.35 29.16
N GLY A 55 25.19 -32.11 29.47
CA GLY A 55 24.23 -31.01 29.61
C GLY A 55 23.68 -30.59 28.24
N LYS A 56 22.35 -30.52 28.09
CA LYS A 56 21.71 -29.88 26.93
C LYS A 56 21.17 -28.53 27.39
N LEU A 57 21.73 -27.42 26.87
CA LEU A 57 21.12 -26.12 27.04
C LEU A 57 19.81 -26.09 26.24
N VAL A 58 18.69 -26.22 26.95
CA VAL A 58 17.37 -25.94 26.39
C VAL A 58 17.00 -24.53 26.84
N PRO A 59 16.73 -23.59 25.91
CA PRO A 59 16.29 -22.26 26.31
C PRO A 59 14.98 -22.39 27.11
N GLY A 60 14.99 -21.91 28.36
CA GLY A 60 13.85 -22.06 29.28
C GLY A 60 12.59 -21.28 28.90
N GLY A 61 12.63 -20.49 27.82
CA GLY A 61 11.52 -19.70 27.30
C GLY A 61 10.94 -20.24 26.00
N ARG A 62 9.74 -19.75 25.64
CA ARG A 62 9.14 -20.00 24.31
C ARG A 62 9.94 -19.24 23.24
N SER A 63 10.51 -19.95 22.29
CA SER A 63 11.09 -19.35 21.08
C SER A 63 9.98 -18.64 20.29
N LYS A 64 10.23 -17.38 19.89
CA LYS A 64 9.31 -16.60 19.06
C LYS A 64 9.95 -16.40 17.69
N VAL A 65 9.26 -16.85 16.64
CA VAL A 65 9.69 -16.61 15.26
C VAL A 65 9.32 -15.18 14.89
N ILE A 66 10.32 -14.39 14.47
CA ILE A 66 10.12 -13.02 14.00
C ILE A 66 9.96 -13.08 12.48
N GLN A 67 8.80 -12.64 12.00
CA GLN A 67 8.48 -12.58 10.57
C GLN A 67 8.21 -11.13 10.16
N PRO A 68 8.63 -10.72 8.97
CA PRO A 68 8.29 -9.39 8.47
C PRO A 68 6.79 -9.30 8.18
N LEU A 69 6.21 -8.11 8.38
CA LEU A 69 4.80 -7.84 8.09
C LEU A 69 4.52 -7.83 6.58
N GLU A 70 5.51 -7.38 5.80
CA GLU A 70 5.46 -7.28 4.35
C GLU A 70 6.71 -7.92 3.76
N SER A 71 6.59 -8.52 2.57
CA SER A 71 7.76 -9.04 1.84
C SER A 71 8.57 -7.87 1.30
N GLY A 72 9.87 -7.82 1.60
CA GLY A 72 10.74 -6.71 1.21
C GLY A 72 12.19 -7.16 1.05
N ILE A 73 12.98 -6.34 0.36
CA ILE A 73 14.41 -6.59 0.14
C ILE A 73 15.15 -6.26 1.44
N ILE A 74 15.99 -7.18 1.93
CA ILE A 74 16.81 -6.93 3.12
C ILE A 74 17.99 -6.03 2.73
N ARG A 75 18.09 -4.87 3.38
CA ARG A 75 19.21 -3.94 3.25
C ARG A 75 20.36 -4.30 4.19
N ALA A 76 20.04 -4.61 5.44
CA ALA A 76 21.04 -4.97 6.44
C ALA A 76 20.46 -5.88 7.52
N ILE A 77 21.28 -6.83 7.98
CA ILE A 77 21.01 -7.61 9.19
C ILE A 77 21.90 -7.03 10.29
N ARG A 78 21.29 -6.49 11.35
CA ARG A 78 21.96 -5.77 12.45
C ARG A 78 22.31 -6.65 13.64
N VAL A 79 22.08 -7.96 13.51
CA VAL A 79 22.27 -8.94 14.59
C VAL A 79 23.06 -10.16 14.11
N ARG A 80 23.65 -10.86 15.06
CA ARG A 80 24.37 -12.12 14.85
C ARG A 80 23.79 -13.21 15.74
N ASP A 81 24.05 -14.46 15.38
CA ASP A 81 23.62 -15.61 16.18
C ASP A 81 24.18 -15.54 17.60
N GLY A 82 23.33 -15.80 18.59
CA GLY A 82 23.69 -15.72 20.01
C GLY A 82 23.78 -14.30 20.60
N GLN A 83 23.54 -13.25 19.80
CA GLN A 83 23.54 -11.87 20.30
C GLN A 83 22.31 -11.59 21.18
N ALA A 84 22.54 -11.08 22.39
CA ALA A 84 21.48 -10.62 23.27
C ALA A 84 20.88 -9.30 22.75
N VAL A 85 19.56 -9.26 22.56
CA VAL A 85 18.82 -8.10 22.04
C VAL A 85 17.72 -7.66 23.01
N ARG A 86 17.44 -6.35 23.05
CA ARG A 86 16.37 -5.77 23.87
C ARG A 86 15.11 -5.58 23.01
N LYS A 87 13.93 -5.51 23.66
CA LYS A 87 12.67 -5.16 22.97
C LYS A 87 12.81 -3.80 22.27
N GLY A 88 12.44 -3.75 20.99
CA GLY A 88 12.55 -2.54 20.16
C GLY A 88 13.90 -2.36 19.46
N ALA A 89 14.87 -3.25 19.67
CA ALA A 89 16.10 -3.24 18.91
C ALA A 89 15.83 -3.58 17.43
N VAL A 90 16.45 -2.83 16.52
CA VAL A 90 16.39 -3.10 15.08
C VAL A 90 17.19 -4.37 14.80
N LEU A 91 16.53 -5.39 14.25
CA LEU A 91 17.16 -6.67 13.92
C LEU A 91 17.52 -6.73 12.43
N ILE A 92 16.59 -6.30 11.58
CA ILE A 92 16.70 -6.32 10.12
C ILE A 92 16.21 -4.97 9.62
N GLU A 93 16.95 -4.36 8.70
CA GLU A 93 16.55 -3.20 7.94
C GLU A 93 16.14 -3.65 6.55
N LEU A 94 14.91 -3.31 6.16
CA LEU A 94 14.41 -3.49 4.80
C LEU A 94 14.80 -2.29 3.94
N ASP A 95 14.95 -2.50 2.64
CA ASP A 95 15.19 -1.43 1.67
C ASP A 95 13.92 -0.56 1.54
N PRO A 96 13.98 0.73 1.94
CA PRO A 96 12.83 1.61 1.88
C PRO A 96 12.56 2.16 0.47
N THR A 97 13.42 1.88 -0.52
CA THR A 97 13.32 2.45 -1.88
C THR A 97 11.93 2.27 -2.52
N PRO A 98 11.36 1.04 -2.61
CA PRO A 98 10.03 0.86 -3.21
C PRO A 98 8.94 1.60 -2.44
N THR A 99 8.93 1.48 -1.11
CA THR A 99 7.95 2.16 -0.25
C THR A 99 8.04 3.69 -0.35
N THR A 100 9.26 4.22 -0.46
CA THR A 100 9.50 5.66 -0.60
C THR A 100 9.03 6.16 -1.96
N ALA A 101 9.29 5.41 -3.04
CA ALA A 101 8.81 5.75 -4.37
C ALA A 101 7.28 5.74 -4.44
N ASP A 102 6.63 4.73 -3.86
CA ASP A 102 5.18 4.67 -3.78
C ASP A 102 4.60 5.81 -2.93
N TYR A 103 5.21 6.10 -1.78
CA TYR A 103 4.81 7.23 -0.95
C TYR A 103 4.90 8.56 -1.72
N GLN A 104 6.01 8.79 -2.43
CA GLN A 104 6.19 10.00 -3.24
C GLN A 104 5.14 10.08 -4.35
N ARG A 105 4.92 8.99 -5.10
CA ARG A 105 3.91 8.92 -6.15
C ARG A 105 2.50 9.23 -5.61
N LEU A 106 2.09 8.55 -4.54
CA LEU A 106 0.78 8.76 -3.91
C LEU A 106 0.64 10.17 -3.34
N SER A 107 1.71 10.75 -2.79
CA SER A 107 1.70 12.12 -2.29
C SER A 107 1.49 13.14 -3.42
N SER A 108 2.14 12.93 -4.57
CA SER A 108 1.99 13.75 -5.78
C SER A 108 0.59 13.60 -6.39
N GLU A 109 0.06 12.38 -6.48
CA GLU A 109 -1.31 12.10 -6.95
C GLU A 109 -2.35 12.78 -6.05
N ARG A 110 -2.17 12.69 -4.71
CA ARG A 110 -3.03 13.37 -3.74
C ARG A 110 -3.01 14.89 -3.92
N LEU A 111 -1.83 15.49 -4.06
CA LEU A 111 -1.70 16.93 -4.28
C LEU A 111 -2.36 17.36 -5.59
N ALA A 112 -2.15 16.61 -6.67
CA ALA A 112 -2.79 16.89 -7.95
C ALA A 112 -4.32 16.83 -7.86
N ALA A 113 -4.87 15.81 -7.18
CA ALA A 113 -6.30 15.72 -6.93
C ALA A 113 -6.82 16.89 -6.09
N GLN A 114 -6.08 17.35 -5.08
CA GLN A 114 -6.46 18.51 -4.27
C GLN A 114 -6.51 19.80 -5.08
N VAL A 115 -5.53 20.05 -5.96
CA VAL A 115 -5.54 21.20 -6.88
C VAL A 115 -6.72 21.10 -7.85
N GLN A 116 -7.02 19.92 -8.37
CA GLN A 116 -8.18 19.71 -9.24
C GLN A 116 -9.51 20.01 -8.52
N VAL A 117 -9.66 19.56 -7.27
CA VAL A 117 -10.83 19.87 -6.44
C VAL A 117 -10.93 21.37 -6.18
N ALA A 118 -9.80 22.03 -5.89
CA ALA A 118 -9.76 23.49 -5.74
C ALA A 118 -10.23 24.21 -7.00
N ARG A 119 -9.78 23.78 -8.19
CA ARG A 119 -10.24 24.30 -9.49
C ARG A 119 -11.75 24.11 -9.68
N LEU A 120 -12.26 22.91 -9.45
CA LEU A 120 -13.68 22.60 -9.63
C LEU A 120 -14.57 23.40 -8.68
N ARG A 121 -14.15 23.55 -7.42
CA ARG A 121 -14.83 24.44 -6.46
C ARG A 121 -14.77 25.90 -6.88
N GLY A 122 -13.62 26.34 -7.40
CA GLY A 122 -13.45 27.66 -7.98
C GLY A 122 -14.46 27.90 -9.09
N LEU A 123 -14.59 26.98 -10.05
CA LEU A 123 -15.58 27.05 -11.14
C LEU A 123 -17.01 27.17 -10.63
N LEU A 124 -17.40 26.31 -9.67
CA LEU A 124 -18.74 26.32 -9.10
C LEU A 124 -19.06 27.63 -8.37
N ALA A 125 -18.06 28.24 -7.72
CA ALA A 125 -18.21 29.50 -6.99
C ALA A 125 -17.94 30.75 -7.84
N ASP A 126 -17.72 30.59 -9.15
CA ASP A 126 -17.31 31.64 -10.08
C ASP A 126 -16.10 32.51 -9.63
N GLN A 127 -15.19 31.95 -8.82
CA GLN A 127 -13.97 32.62 -8.33
C GLN A 127 -12.84 32.70 -9.36
N GLU A 128 -12.32 33.88 -9.66
CA GLU A 128 -11.27 34.11 -10.67
C GLU A 128 -9.95 33.36 -10.45
N SER A 129 -9.59 33.05 -9.20
CA SER A 129 -8.33 32.42 -8.84
C SER A 129 -8.54 31.10 -8.10
N LEU A 130 -7.56 30.19 -8.16
CA LEU A 130 -7.58 29.00 -7.32
C LEU A 130 -7.28 29.38 -5.85
N PRO A 131 -7.93 28.74 -4.86
CA PRO A 131 -7.47 28.81 -3.49
C PRO A 131 -6.10 28.12 -3.34
N PRO A 132 -5.20 28.65 -2.50
CA PRO A 132 -3.85 28.11 -2.36
C PRO A 132 -3.87 26.71 -1.76
N VAL A 133 -3.23 25.76 -2.45
CA VAL A 133 -3.03 24.38 -1.97
C VAL A 133 -1.60 24.23 -1.47
N ALA A 134 -1.43 24.07 -0.16
CA ALA A 134 -0.11 23.96 0.45
C ALA A 134 0.64 22.71 -0.04
N GLY A 135 1.90 22.88 -0.45
CA GLY A 135 2.76 21.80 -0.92
C GLY A 135 2.56 21.36 -2.36
N ALA A 136 1.65 22.00 -3.11
CA ALA A 136 1.49 21.75 -4.54
C ALA A 136 2.62 22.40 -5.36
N ASP A 137 3.00 21.74 -6.45
CA ASP A 137 3.95 22.28 -7.43
C ASP A 137 3.37 23.54 -8.10
N ALA A 138 4.16 24.62 -8.15
CA ALA A 138 3.77 25.88 -8.76
C ALA A 138 3.44 25.73 -10.25
N ALA A 139 4.13 24.82 -10.97
CA ALA A 139 3.84 24.55 -12.37
C ALA A 139 2.44 23.91 -12.55
N LEU A 140 2.10 22.96 -11.67
CA LEU A 140 0.78 22.33 -11.67
C LEU A 140 -0.33 23.33 -11.32
N VAL A 141 -0.12 24.16 -10.29
CA VAL A 141 -1.08 25.20 -9.91
C VAL A 141 -1.30 26.19 -11.06
N GLY A 142 -0.22 26.68 -11.69
CA GLY A 142 -0.31 27.61 -12.82
C GLY A 142 -1.06 27.03 -14.01
N LEU A 143 -0.84 25.75 -14.35
CA LEU A 143 -1.61 25.06 -15.39
C LEU A 143 -3.10 24.98 -15.05
N GLN A 144 -3.44 24.65 -13.80
CA GLN A 144 -4.83 24.51 -13.36
C GLN A 144 -5.56 25.86 -13.29
N GLU A 145 -4.86 26.94 -12.95
CA GLU A 145 -5.37 28.31 -13.03
C GLU A 145 -5.59 28.78 -14.46
N GLN A 146 -4.71 28.41 -15.40
CA GLN A 146 -4.93 28.70 -16.81
C GLN A 146 -6.19 27.99 -17.32
N LEU A 147 -6.31 26.68 -17.06
CA LEU A 147 -7.50 25.89 -17.41
C LEU A 147 -8.78 26.47 -16.80
N LEU A 148 -8.72 26.97 -15.55
CA LEU A 148 -9.84 27.62 -14.89
C LEU A 148 -10.31 28.86 -15.69
N ARG A 149 -9.37 29.73 -16.06
CA ARG A 149 -9.65 30.95 -16.81
C ARG A 149 -10.21 30.65 -18.20
N ASP A 150 -9.64 29.66 -18.88
CA ASP A 150 -10.09 29.26 -20.22
C ASP A 150 -11.53 28.74 -20.19
N GLN A 151 -11.87 27.87 -19.23
CA GLN A 151 -13.23 27.33 -19.07
C GLN A 151 -14.25 28.43 -18.73
N ARG A 152 -13.87 29.42 -17.93
CA ARG A 152 -14.72 30.59 -17.68
C ARG A 152 -14.96 31.43 -18.91
N ALA A 153 -13.89 31.74 -19.63
CA ALA A 153 -13.96 32.55 -20.85
C ALA A 153 -14.87 31.86 -21.88
N GLU A 154 -14.75 30.55 -22.02
CA GLU A 154 -15.62 29.74 -22.87
C GLU A 154 -17.09 29.82 -22.42
N HIS A 155 -17.37 29.60 -21.13
CA HIS A 155 -18.73 29.66 -20.59
C HIS A 155 -19.36 31.05 -20.78
N ALA A 156 -18.62 32.12 -20.48
CA ALA A 156 -19.06 33.49 -20.68
C ALA A 156 -19.30 33.80 -22.16
N GLY A 157 -18.47 33.26 -23.06
CA GLY A 157 -18.66 33.38 -24.50
C GLY A 157 -19.95 32.70 -24.98
N ARG A 158 -20.25 31.50 -24.47
CA ARG A 158 -21.50 30.78 -24.79
C ARG A 158 -22.74 31.54 -24.30
N LEU A 159 -22.70 32.10 -23.08
CA LEU A 159 -23.78 32.93 -22.56
C LEU A 159 -24.01 34.17 -23.43
N ARG A 160 -22.93 34.87 -23.83
CA ARG A 160 -23.01 36.02 -24.74
C ARG A 160 -23.61 35.65 -26.10
N ALA A 161 -23.19 34.54 -26.69
CA ALA A 161 -23.74 34.07 -27.96
C ALA A 161 -25.25 33.73 -27.85
N ALA A 162 -25.66 33.06 -26.77
CA ALA A 162 -27.07 32.76 -26.52
C ALA A 162 -27.90 34.04 -26.34
N GLN A 163 -27.36 35.03 -25.63
CA GLN A 163 -28.02 36.32 -25.41
C GLN A 163 -28.23 37.09 -26.73
N LEU A 164 -27.19 37.14 -27.58
CA LEU A 164 -27.29 37.75 -28.91
C LEU A 164 -28.35 37.08 -29.79
N LEU A 165 -28.47 35.75 -29.71
CA LEU A 165 -29.51 34.98 -30.40
C LEU A 165 -30.91 35.35 -29.91
N ILE A 166 -31.11 35.51 -28.60
CA ILE A 166 -32.38 35.95 -28.01
C ILE A 166 -32.75 37.34 -28.53
N GLU A 167 -31.81 38.28 -28.48
CA GLU A 167 -32.01 39.66 -28.95
C GLU A 167 -32.36 39.71 -30.45
N GLN A 168 -31.65 38.95 -31.28
CA GLN A 168 -31.95 38.84 -32.72
C GLN A 168 -33.36 38.30 -32.97
N ARG A 169 -33.78 37.27 -32.21
CA ARG A 169 -35.12 36.67 -32.35
C ARG A 169 -36.21 37.63 -31.87
N GLN A 170 -35.98 38.36 -30.79
CA GLN A 170 -36.91 39.39 -30.32
C GLN A 170 -37.07 40.53 -31.33
N ALA A 171 -35.97 40.99 -31.93
CA ALA A 171 -36.02 41.99 -33.00
C ALA A 171 -36.79 41.48 -34.22
N ALA A 172 -36.59 40.21 -34.62
CA ALA A 172 -37.35 39.60 -35.72
C ALA A 172 -38.86 39.54 -35.42
N VAL A 173 -39.25 39.12 -34.21
CA VAL A 173 -40.66 39.12 -33.77
C VAL A 173 -41.24 40.53 -33.80
N GLY A 174 -40.48 41.54 -33.34
CA GLY A 174 -40.88 42.93 -33.40
C GLY A 174 -41.13 43.41 -34.84
N GLY A 175 -40.21 43.09 -35.76
CA GLY A 175 -40.36 43.40 -37.19
C GLY A 175 -41.58 42.73 -37.82
N THR A 176 -41.79 41.43 -37.55
CA THR A 176 -42.97 40.70 -38.05
C THR A 176 -44.27 41.28 -37.48
N ARG A 177 -44.31 41.67 -36.20
CA ARG A 177 -45.50 42.33 -35.61
C ARG A 177 -45.78 43.68 -36.25
N ALA A 178 -44.75 44.46 -36.54
CA ALA A 178 -44.90 45.74 -37.23
C ALA A 178 -45.46 45.54 -38.64
N GLU A 179 -45.03 44.50 -39.36
CA GLU A 179 -45.57 44.16 -40.68
C GLU A 179 -47.03 43.70 -40.60
N ILE A 180 -47.38 42.86 -39.62
CA ILE A 180 -48.78 42.46 -39.38
C ILE A 180 -49.65 43.69 -39.12
N ALA A 181 -49.23 44.60 -38.23
CA ALA A 181 -49.97 45.82 -37.94
C ALA A 181 -50.13 46.71 -39.19
N ARG A 182 -49.09 46.81 -40.02
CA ARG A 182 -49.14 47.51 -41.31
C ARG A 182 -50.17 46.87 -42.25
N LEU A 183 -50.17 45.55 -42.39
CA LEU A 183 -51.12 44.82 -43.24
C LEU A 183 -52.55 44.97 -42.71
N GLU A 184 -52.77 44.85 -41.40
CA GLU A 184 -54.08 45.05 -40.76
C GLU A 184 -54.64 46.45 -41.02
N MET A 185 -53.80 47.49 -41.08
CA MET A 185 -54.22 48.84 -41.46
C MET A 185 -54.57 48.98 -42.96
N LEU A 186 -53.95 48.18 -43.84
CA LEU A 186 -54.18 48.24 -45.29
C LEU A 186 -55.43 47.45 -45.72
N VAL A 187 -55.73 46.33 -45.07
CA VAL A 187 -56.90 45.46 -45.36
C VAL A 187 -58.23 46.23 -45.47
N PRO A 188 -58.64 47.12 -44.52
CA PRO A 188 -59.92 47.81 -44.63
C PRO A 188 -59.96 48.75 -45.85
N MET A 189 -58.84 49.40 -46.19
CA MET A 189 -58.76 50.30 -47.34
C MET A 189 -58.95 49.54 -48.66
N PHE A 190 -58.32 48.36 -48.80
CA PHE A 190 -58.52 47.49 -49.97
C PHE A 190 -59.94 46.91 -50.02
N THR A 191 -60.51 46.57 -48.86
CA THR A 191 -61.88 46.06 -48.75
C THR A 191 -62.92 47.11 -49.17
N GLU A 192 -62.78 48.35 -48.71
CA GLU A 192 -63.65 49.47 -49.08
C GLU A 192 -63.56 49.77 -50.58
N ARG A 193 -62.34 49.77 -51.13
CA ARG A 193 -62.11 49.96 -52.57
C ARG A 193 -62.76 48.85 -53.41
N ALA A 194 -62.66 47.59 -52.99
CA ALA A 194 -63.31 46.47 -53.69
C ALA A 194 -64.84 46.58 -53.68
N GLU A 195 -65.44 46.90 -52.52
CA GLU A 195 -66.89 47.11 -52.40
C GLU A 195 -67.39 48.30 -53.22
N ALA A 196 -66.61 49.39 -53.30
CA ALA A 196 -66.94 50.52 -54.17
C ALA A 196 -66.94 50.13 -55.66
N PHE A 197 -65.92 49.41 -56.13
CA PHE A 197 -65.86 48.92 -57.51
C PHE A 197 -66.97 47.90 -57.81
N LYS A 198 -67.33 47.04 -56.86
CA LYS A 198 -68.45 46.10 -56.99
C LYS A 198 -69.79 46.82 -57.25
N LYS A 199 -70.05 47.92 -56.52
CA LYS A 199 -71.25 48.75 -56.72
C LYS A 199 -71.25 49.41 -58.11
N LEU A 200 -70.11 49.90 -58.58
CA LEU A 200 -69.97 50.50 -59.91
C LEU A 200 -70.18 49.47 -61.04
N LEU A 201 -69.73 48.22 -60.85
CA LEU A 201 -69.96 47.14 -61.81
C LEU A 201 -71.46 46.78 -61.89
N ALA A 202 -72.17 46.77 -60.77
CA ALA A 202 -73.61 46.51 -60.73
C ALA A 202 -74.44 47.58 -61.46
N GLY A 203 -73.93 48.81 -61.57
CA GLY A 203 -74.52 49.88 -62.36
C GLY A 203 -74.01 49.97 -63.81
N GLU A 204 -73.25 48.98 -64.29
CA GLU A 204 -72.61 48.95 -65.64
C GLU A 204 -71.60 50.10 -65.92
N PHE A 205 -71.10 50.79 -64.89
CA PHE A 205 -70.20 51.94 -65.06
C PHE A 205 -68.72 51.58 -65.23
N ILE A 206 -68.34 50.31 -65.03
CA ILE A 206 -66.95 49.84 -65.16
C ILE A 206 -66.89 48.44 -65.81
N ALA A 207 -65.72 48.10 -66.37
CA ALA A 207 -65.48 46.78 -66.96
C ALA A 207 -65.25 45.71 -65.87
N ARG A 208 -65.78 44.50 -66.09
CA ARG A 208 -65.62 43.35 -65.18
C ARG A 208 -64.15 43.02 -64.88
N LEU A 209 -63.24 43.25 -65.83
CA LEU A 209 -61.80 43.06 -65.64
C LEU A 209 -61.23 43.98 -64.54
N GLN A 210 -61.64 45.25 -64.52
CA GLN A 210 -61.17 46.23 -63.54
C GLN A 210 -61.62 45.88 -62.11
N TYR A 211 -62.83 45.31 -61.98
CA TYR A 211 -63.29 44.76 -60.70
C TYR A 211 -62.46 43.55 -60.27
N LEU A 212 -62.21 42.60 -61.17
CA LEU A 212 -61.43 41.39 -60.87
C LEU A 212 -59.98 41.69 -60.46
N GLU A 213 -59.35 42.73 -61.02
CA GLU A 213 -58.02 43.19 -60.61
C GLU A 213 -57.99 43.71 -59.17
N VAL A 214 -59.00 44.49 -58.77
CA VAL A 214 -59.13 45.01 -57.40
C VAL A 214 -59.50 43.90 -56.41
N GLU A 215 -60.36 42.97 -56.80
CA GLU A 215 -60.73 41.82 -55.98
C GLU A 215 -59.54 40.88 -55.76
N ALA A 216 -58.68 40.68 -56.77
CA ALA A 216 -57.44 39.94 -56.62
C ALA A 216 -56.52 40.60 -55.57
N GLN A 217 -56.38 41.94 -55.61
CA GLN A 217 -55.59 42.70 -54.61
C GLN A 217 -56.16 42.63 -53.18
N ARG A 218 -57.43 42.29 -52.99
CA ARG A 218 -58.04 42.10 -51.66
C ARG A 218 -57.77 40.72 -51.06
N VAL A 219 -57.65 39.70 -51.92
CA VAL A 219 -57.47 38.30 -51.53
C VAL A 219 -55.99 37.94 -51.35
N THR A 220 -55.08 38.71 -51.95
CA THR A 220 -53.63 38.54 -51.85
C THR A 220 -53.07 39.35 -50.68
#